data_AF-A0A1I6MDJ7-F1
#
_entry.id   AF-A0A1I6MDJ7-F1
#
_cell.length_a   1.000
_cell.length_b   1.000
_cell.length_c   1.000
_cell.angle_alpha   90.00
_cell.angle_beta   90.00
_cell.angle_gamma   90.00
#
_symmetry.space_group_name_H-M   'P 1'
#
loop_
_entity.id
_entity.type
_entity.pdbx_description
1 polymer ?
#
loop_
_entity_poly.entity_id
_entity_poly.type
_entity_poly.pdbx_seq_one_letter_code
_entity_poly.pdbx_strand_id
1 'polypeptide(L)'
;MQPADLTPKSFAAYPPAGAALCRAKLTLLQTLPLVLLPILLRDLIVLDWKLPAERRAVETQLTYLESAHAPFRTFTPPPDLTHMDWVNNPGGFIERLTAWLWSTHQMDSFRTQAEIYNTAVTTAFPDPPPTLPRLGIVILATGPAFTYPLFRKLKPHGLTFTHIQPAEGLSTILAEASRRATSQDPFRHWYIDGAPTHPTPHLTPVSYANLERPRATLLQRIQTSIATGSMGPEELRTLLARLKPSDIGLDDTPLSHFQMSLLTEGAGTQIFATTFVQWAARECVRRAQPETLVVRYTPRQQAQTMNAMLTGAAPSGIDPQGSLIDADMGAFYTWLSLRRLSGADNLRFLVWHEDHAQALAIGPGLPSGTSSDSPLTLKALLGLVT
;
A
#
# COMPACT_ATOMS: atom_id res chain seq x y z
N MET A 1 9.45 -1.99 -33.26
CA MET A 1 8.93 -3.37 -33.12
C MET A 1 7.43 -3.26 -32.87
N GLN A 2 6.60 -3.95 -33.63
CA GLN A 2 5.15 -3.99 -33.42
C GLN A 2 4.78 -5.15 -32.47
N PRO A 3 3.61 -5.10 -31.80
CA PRO A 3 3.15 -6.22 -30.96
C PRO A 3 3.17 -7.57 -31.67
N ALA A 4 2.79 -7.61 -32.96
CA ALA A 4 2.82 -8.83 -33.78
C ALA A 4 4.22 -9.44 -33.96
N ASP A 5 5.28 -8.65 -33.78
CA ASP A 5 6.67 -9.09 -33.93
C ASP A 5 7.23 -9.75 -32.64
N LEU A 6 6.45 -9.79 -31.56
CA LEU A 6 6.90 -10.39 -30.30
C LEU A 6 7.21 -11.87 -30.48
N THR A 7 8.28 -12.31 -29.83
CA THR A 7 8.68 -13.71 -29.77
C THR A 7 8.96 -14.11 -28.32
N PRO A 8 9.09 -15.41 -28.00
CA PRO A 8 9.49 -15.83 -26.66
C PRO A 8 10.81 -15.22 -26.18
N LYS A 9 11.71 -14.87 -27.12
CA LYS A 9 13.01 -14.22 -26.83
C LYS A 9 12.86 -12.75 -26.43
N SER A 10 11.77 -12.08 -26.80
CA SER A 10 11.51 -10.68 -26.42
C SER A 10 11.47 -10.48 -24.90
N PHE A 11 11.17 -11.53 -24.14
CA PHE A 11 11.06 -11.50 -22.67
C PHE A 11 12.28 -12.11 -21.96
N ALA A 12 13.42 -12.23 -22.63
CA ALA A 12 14.61 -12.88 -22.05
C ALA A 12 15.20 -12.15 -20.84
N ALA A 13 15.00 -10.83 -20.74
CA ALA A 13 15.46 -10.00 -19.63
C ALA A 13 14.47 -9.93 -18.45
N TYR A 14 13.29 -10.54 -18.59
CA TYR A 14 12.26 -10.48 -17.55
C TYR A 14 12.57 -11.50 -16.44
N PRO A 15 12.15 -11.22 -15.19
CA PRO A 15 12.21 -12.20 -14.11
C PRO A 15 11.43 -13.49 -14.42
N PRO A 16 11.75 -14.63 -13.77
CA PRO A 16 11.26 -15.94 -14.18
C PRO A 16 9.73 -16.06 -14.31
N ALA A 17 8.96 -15.61 -13.31
CA ALA A 17 7.49 -15.73 -13.37
C ALA A 17 6.89 -14.78 -14.41
N GLY A 18 7.36 -13.54 -14.46
CA GLY A 18 6.96 -12.56 -15.49
C GLY A 18 7.24 -13.04 -16.91
N ALA A 19 8.44 -13.58 -17.16
CA ALA A 19 8.84 -14.14 -18.45
C ALA A 19 7.99 -15.36 -18.84
N ALA A 20 7.75 -16.27 -17.88
CA ALA A 20 6.93 -17.45 -18.11
C ALA A 20 5.50 -17.08 -18.49
N LEU A 21 4.88 -16.13 -17.77
CA LEU A 21 3.53 -15.67 -18.07
C LEU A 21 3.44 -14.96 -19.43
N CYS A 22 4.42 -14.11 -19.78
CA CYS A 22 4.47 -13.47 -21.09
C CYS A 22 4.56 -14.50 -22.23
N ARG A 23 5.37 -15.54 -22.06
CA ARG A 23 5.50 -16.63 -23.06
C ARG A 23 4.21 -17.44 -23.18
N ALA A 24 3.57 -17.75 -22.06
CA ALA A 24 2.30 -18.48 -22.05
C ALA A 24 1.17 -17.69 -22.73
N LYS A 25 1.21 -16.35 -22.62
CA LYS A 25 0.20 -15.44 -23.19
C LYS A 25 0.66 -14.76 -24.49
N LEU A 26 1.69 -15.28 -25.17
CA LEU A 26 2.31 -14.62 -26.33
C LEU A 26 1.29 -14.25 -27.42
N THR A 27 0.41 -15.18 -27.79
CA THR A 27 -0.62 -14.96 -28.81
C THR A 27 -1.54 -13.79 -28.43
N LEU A 28 -1.95 -13.70 -27.16
CA LEU A 28 -2.74 -12.57 -26.68
C LEU A 28 -1.94 -11.27 -26.84
N LEU A 29 -0.72 -11.21 -26.31
CA LEU A 29 0.12 -10.02 -26.31
C LEU A 29 0.37 -9.48 -27.74
N GLN A 30 0.51 -10.37 -28.72
CA GLN A 30 0.68 -10.01 -30.14
C GLN A 30 -0.53 -9.29 -30.75
N THR A 31 -1.72 -9.45 -30.17
CA THR A 31 -2.97 -8.85 -30.68
C THR A 31 -3.38 -7.55 -29.97
N LEU A 32 -2.72 -7.23 -28.86
CA LEU A 32 -3.03 -6.05 -28.05
C LEU A 32 -2.51 -4.77 -28.73
N PRO A 33 -3.25 -3.66 -28.62
CA PRO A 33 -2.80 -2.38 -29.16
C PRO A 33 -1.60 -1.86 -28.37
N LEU A 34 -0.70 -1.20 -29.09
CA LEU A 34 0.55 -0.70 -28.54
C LEU A 34 0.36 0.35 -27.41
N VAL A 35 -0.79 1.01 -27.34
CA VAL A 35 -1.11 1.94 -26.26
C VAL A 35 -1.43 1.25 -24.92
N LEU A 36 -1.84 -0.03 -24.96
CA LEU A 36 -2.18 -0.82 -23.77
C LEU A 36 -1.04 -1.76 -23.37
N LEU A 37 -0.40 -2.39 -24.35
CA LEU A 37 0.54 -3.48 -24.07
C LEU A 37 1.71 -3.08 -23.15
N PRO A 38 2.42 -1.95 -23.33
CA PRO A 38 3.48 -1.54 -22.42
C PRO A 38 3.00 -1.26 -20.99
N ILE A 39 1.73 -0.86 -20.81
CA ILE A 39 1.13 -0.69 -19.47
C ILE A 39 1.08 -2.05 -18.76
N LEU A 40 0.66 -3.10 -19.47
CA LEU A 40 0.64 -4.48 -18.94
C LEU A 40 2.05 -5.03 -18.71
N LEU A 41 2.96 -4.79 -19.64
CA LEU A 41 4.35 -5.25 -19.52
C LEU A 41 5.05 -4.66 -18.30
N ARG A 42 4.75 -3.40 -17.93
CA ARG A 42 5.26 -2.80 -16.69
C ARG A 42 4.87 -3.63 -15.46
N ASP A 43 3.64 -4.14 -15.41
CA ASP A 43 3.18 -4.99 -14.32
C ASP A 43 3.76 -6.41 -14.39
N LEU A 44 3.97 -6.95 -15.59
CA LEU A 44 4.54 -8.27 -15.80
C LEU A 44 6.05 -8.34 -15.49
N ILE A 45 6.80 -7.27 -15.75
CA ILE A 45 8.23 -7.20 -15.39
C ILE A 45 8.45 -7.33 -13.89
N VAL A 46 7.51 -6.86 -13.07
CA VAL A 46 7.62 -6.89 -11.61
C VAL A 46 6.81 -8.01 -10.95
N LEU A 47 6.29 -8.95 -11.74
CA LEU A 47 5.37 -10.00 -11.28
C LEU A 47 5.94 -10.86 -10.15
N ASP A 48 7.22 -11.22 -10.24
CA ASP A 48 7.94 -12.03 -9.25
C ASP A 48 7.96 -11.40 -7.85
N TRP A 49 7.78 -10.07 -7.76
CA TRP A 49 7.77 -9.34 -6.49
C TRP A 49 6.39 -8.78 -6.12
N LYS A 50 5.37 -8.95 -6.97
CA LYS A 50 3.98 -8.59 -6.65
C LYS A 50 3.43 -9.47 -5.53
N LEU A 51 2.64 -8.86 -4.65
CA LEU A 51 1.89 -9.58 -3.62
C LEU A 51 0.79 -10.45 -4.26
N PRO A 52 0.28 -11.48 -3.55
CA PRO A 52 -0.71 -12.41 -4.12
C PRO A 52 -1.94 -11.73 -4.75
N ALA A 53 -2.50 -10.71 -4.09
CA ALA A 53 -3.65 -9.98 -4.64
C ALA A 53 -3.30 -9.20 -5.92
N GLU A 54 -2.10 -8.60 -6.00
CA GLU A 54 -1.62 -7.92 -7.21
C GLU A 54 -1.39 -8.91 -8.37
N ARG A 55 -0.86 -10.10 -8.09
CA ARG A 55 -0.68 -11.15 -9.11
C ARG A 55 -2.01 -11.61 -9.67
N ARG A 56 -2.98 -11.89 -8.80
CA ARG A 56 -4.35 -12.23 -9.22
C ARG A 56 -4.98 -11.14 -10.09
N ALA A 57 -4.77 -9.87 -9.76
CA ALA A 57 -5.28 -8.76 -10.57
C ALA A 57 -4.69 -8.76 -11.99
N VAL A 58 -3.38 -8.99 -12.13
CA VAL A 58 -2.72 -9.11 -13.44
C VAL A 58 -3.25 -10.31 -14.23
N GLU A 59 -3.37 -11.47 -13.59
CA GLU A 59 -3.90 -12.68 -14.21
C GLU A 59 -5.35 -12.49 -14.67
N THR A 60 -6.19 -11.92 -13.82
CA THR A 60 -7.59 -11.59 -14.12
C THR A 60 -7.70 -10.67 -15.33
N GLN A 61 -6.83 -9.66 -15.39
CA GLN A 61 -6.79 -8.73 -16.51
C GLN A 61 -6.43 -9.44 -17.83
N LEU A 62 -5.45 -10.34 -17.81
CA LEU A 62 -5.08 -11.14 -18.98
C LEU A 62 -6.21 -12.08 -19.40
N THR A 63 -6.85 -12.76 -18.45
CA THR A 63 -8.00 -13.65 -18.73
C THR A 63 -9.17 -12.88 -19.34
N TYR A 64 -9.47 -11.68 -18.85
CA TYR A 64 -10.48 -10.83 -19.46
C TYR A 64 -10.13 -10.49 -20.92
N LEU A 65 -8.89 -10.06 -21.16
CA LEU A 65 -8.42 -9.70 -22.51
C LEU A 65 -8.42 -10.89 -23.50
N GLU A 66 -8.35 -12.14 -23.04
CA GLU A 66 -8.48 -13.33 -23.92
C GLU A 66 -9.90 -13.53 -24.44
N SER A 67 -10.91 -13.09 -23.67
CA SER A 67 -12.32 -13.29 -23.99
C SER A 67 -12.99 -12.06 -24.62
N ALA A 68 -12.36 -10.88 -24.50
CA ALA A 68 -12.91 -9.61 -24.96
C ALA A 68 -12.11 -9.05 -26.14
N HIS A 69 -12.75 -8.21 -26.96
CA HIS A 69 -12.02 -7.40 -27.92
C HIS A 69 -11.12 -6.39 -27.20
N ALA A 70 -9.84 -6.34 -27.61
CA ALA A 70 -8.87 -5.46 -26.97
C ALA A 70 -9.33 -3.98 -27.03
N PRO A 71 -9.43 -3.29 -25.88
CA PRO A 71 -9.81 -1.87 -25.83
C PRO A 71 -8.72 -0.97 -26.41
N PHE A 72 -8.99 0.32 -26.57
CA PHE A 72 -8.02 1.34 -27.03
C PHE A 72 -7.52 1.25 -28.48
N ARG A 73 -8.18 0.49 -29.36
CA ARG A 73 -7.82 0.41 -30.80
C ARG A 73 -7.95 1.73 -31.55
N THR A 74 -8.69 2.70 -31.01
CA THR A 74 -8.90 4.03 -31.58
C THR A 74 -7.71 4.97 -31.41
N PHE A 75 -6.71 4.62 -30.59
CA PHE A 75 -5.51 5.43 -30.39
C PHE A 75 -4.37 4.93 -31.27
N THR A 76 -3.87 5.78 -32.16
CA THR A 76 -2.73 5.48 -33.03
C THR A 76 -1.53 6.31 -32.56
N PRO A 77 -0.58 5.71 -31.82
CA PRO A 77 0.59 6.43 -31.34
C PRO A 77 1.49 6.85 -32.53
N PRO A 78 2.17 8.01 -32.44
CA PRO A 78 3.04 8.51 -33.51
C PRO A 78 4.26 7.61 -33.72
N PRO A 79 4.92 7.67 -34.89
CA PRO A 79 6.06 6.83 -35.24
C PRO A 79 7.15 6.78 -34.15
N ASP A 80 7.50 7.93 -33.57
CA ASP A 80 8.52 8.03 -32.53
C ASP A 80 8.25 7.13 -31.32
N LEU A 81 6.99 6.95 -30.93
CA LEU A 81 6.60 6.00 -29.87
C LEU A 81 6.70 4.55 -30.35
N THR A 82 6.29 4.27 -31.60
CA THR A 82 6.34 2.91 -32.18
C THR A 82 7.75 2.37 -32.37
N HIS A 83 8.75 3.25 -32.45
CA HIS A 83 10.16 2.90 -32.58
C HIS A 83 10.88 2.69 -31.25
N MET A 84 10.25 3.01 -30.12
CA MET A 84 10.85 2.79 -28.80
C MET A 84 11.02 1.30 -28.48
N ASP A 85 12.00 0.98 -27.63
CA ASP A 85 12.09 -0.32 -26.97
C ASP A 85 11.08 -0.41 -25.81
N TRP A 86 9.80 -0.46 -26.16
CA TRP A 86 8.71 -0.52 -25.20
C TRP A 86 8.61 -1.87 -24.47
N VAL A 87 9.32 -2.91 -24.94
CA VAL A 87 9.39 -4.21 -24.26
C VAL A 87 10.35 -4.17 -23.08
N ASN A 88 11.55 -3.63 -23.25
CA ASN A 88 12.52 -3.56 -22.15
C ASN A 88 12.44 -2.24 -21.36
N ASN A 89 11.75 -1.23 -21.89
CA ASN A 89 11.51 0.04 -21.22
C ASN A 89 10.04 0.51 -21.33
N PRO A 90 9.07 -0.26 -20.80
CA PRO A 90 7.67 0.15 -20.82
C PRO A 90 7.41 1.44 -20.04
N GLY A 91 8.17 1.70 -18.96
CA GLY A 91 8.05 2.93 -18.18
C GLY A 91 8.30 4.19 -19.01
N GLY A 92 9.41 4.22 -19.76
CA GLY A 92 9.72 5.34 -20.65
C GLY A 92 8.71 5.50 -21.79
N PHE A 93 8.15 4.40 -22.30
CA PHE A 93 7.06 4.46 -23.28
C PHE A 93 5.81 5.12 -22.70
N ILE A 94 5.38 4.70 -21.50
CA ILE A 94 4.18 5.23 -20.83
C ILE A 94 4.31 6.73 -20.55
N GLU A 95 5.50 7.18 -20.14
CA GLU A 95 5.77 8.60 -19.91
C GLU A 95 5.57 9.42 -21.19
N ARG A 96 6.15 8.97 -22.31
CA ARG A 96 6.01 9.67 -23.60
C ARG A 96 4.62 9.54 -24.20
N LEU A 97 3.94 8.40 -24.02
CA LEU A 97 2.54 8.21 -24.39
C LEU A 97 1.66 9.23 -23.65
N THR A 98 1.88 9.40 -22.34
CA THR A 98 1.14 10.36 -21.51
C THR A 98 1.36 11.79 -22.00
N ALA A 99 2.61 12.18 -22.28
CA ALA A 99 2.93 13.49 -22.84
C ALA A 99 2.25 13.74 -24.20
N TRP A 100 2.25 12.74 -25.07
CA TRP A 100 1.56 12.80 -26.36
C TRP A 100 0.03 12.92 -26.22
N LEU A 101 -0.60 12.11 -25.36
CA LEU A 101 -2.05 12.19 -25.11
C LEU A 101 -2.48 13.57 -24.60
N TRP A 102 -1.64 14.24 -23.81
CA TRP A 102 -1.88 15.62 -23.39
C TRP A 102 -1.73 16.61 -24.55
N SER A 103 -0.65 16.52 -25.32
CA SER A 103 -0.38 17.46 -26.41
C SER A 103 -1.40 17.37 -27.56
N THR A 104 -2.04 16.20 -27.72
CA THR A 104 -3.11 15.97 -28.70
C THR A 104 -4.51 16.11 -28.14
N HIS A 105 -4.67 16.49 -26.87
CA HIS A 105 -5.96 16.58 -26.18
C HIS A 105 -6.77 15.26 -26.17
N GLN A 106 -6.08 14.12 -26.21
CA GLN A 106 -6.69 12.79 -26.20
C GLN A 106 -6.74 12.15 -24.80
N MET A 107 -6.12 12.78 -23.79
CA MET A 107 -6.04 12.25 -22.42
C MET A 107 -7.41 11.94 -21.80
N ASP A 108 -8.42 12.79 -22.01
CA ASP A 108 -9.74 12.57 -21.41
C ASP A 108 -10.44 11.35 -22.04
N SER A 109 -10.41 11.23 -23.36
CA SER A 109 -10.93 10.05 -24.06
C SER A 109 -10.20 8.77 -23.63
N PHE A 110 -8.88 8.85 -23.46
CA PHE A 110 -8.08 7.73 -22.95
C PHE A 110 -8.52 7.32 -21.54
N ARG A 111 -8.73 8.28 -20.63
CA ARG A 111 -9.22 8.02 -19.26
C ARG A 111 -10.61 7.39 -19.26
N THR A 112 -11.54 7.92 -20.05
CA THR A 112 -12.88 7.34 -20.18
C THR A 112 -12.83 5.89 -20.66
N GLN A 113 -11.99 5.59 -21.66
CA GLN A 113 -11.79 4.21 -22.13
C GLN A 113 -11.15 3.31 -21.07
N ALA A 114 -10.21 3.84 -20.28
CA ALA A 114 -9.62 3.11 -19.16
C ALA A 114 -10.61 2.82 -18.03
N GLU A 115 -11.51 3.76 -17.71
CA GLU A 115 -12.58 3.56 -16.75
C GLU A 115 -13.56 2.48 -17.24
N ILE A 116 -14.04 2.57 -18.48
CA ILE A 116 -14.92 1.56 -19.09
C ILE A 116 -14.26 0.17 -19.05
N TYR A 117 -12.98 0.10 -19.43
CA TYR A 117 -12.22 -1.14 -19.40
C TYR A 117 -12.09 -1.71 -17.99
N ASN A 118 -11.69 -0.89 -17.01
CA ASN A 118 -11.56 -1.33 -15.62
C ASN A 118 -12.90 -1.81 -15.04
N THR A 119 -14.00 -1.09 -15.32
CA THR A 119 -15.35 -1.52 -14.92
C THR A 119 -15.74 -2.84 -15.58
N ALA A 120 -15.41 -3.04 -16.85
CA ALA A 120 -15.73 -4.29 -17.54
C ALA A 120 -14.94 -5.49 -16.97
N VAL A 121 -13.64 -5.29 -16.66
CA VAL A 121 -12.81 -6.32 -15.99
C VAL A 121 -13.39 -6.68 -14.63
N THR A 122 -13.67 -5.69 -13.77
CA THR A 122 -14.17 -5.94 -12.41
C THR A 122 -15.60 -6.49 -12.40
N THR A 123 -16.41 -6.21 -13.41
CA THR A 123 -17.75 -6.79 -13.57
C THR A 123 -17.68 -8.24 -14.02
N ALA A 124 -16.80 -8.56 -14.97
CA ALA A 124 -16.65 -9.93 -15.48
C ALA A 124 -15.96 -10.84 -14.46
N PHE A 125 -15.01 -10.30 -13.69
CA PHE A 125 -14.21 -11.02 -12.72
C PHE A 125 -14.16 -10.23 -11.40
N PRO A 126 -15.23 -10.29 -10.58
CA PRO A 126 -15.26 -9.60 -9.31
C PRO A 126 -14.22 -10.17 -8.34
N ASP A 127 -13.65 -9.30 -7.49
CA ASP A 127 -12.71 -9.72 -6.45
C ASP A 127 -13.36 -10.78 -5.54
N PRO A 128 -12.65 -11.89 -5.22
CA PRO A 128 -13.19 -12.92 -4.36
C PRO A 128 -13.49 -12.35 -2.96
N PRO A 129 -14.55 -12.82 -2.28
CA PRO A 129 -14.78 -12.45 -0.89
C PRO A 129 -13.62 -12.94 -0.01
N PRO A 130 -13.31 -12.22 1.09
CA PRO A 130 -12.29 -12.67 2.02
C PRO A 130 -12.74 -13.96 2.72
N THR A 131 -11.78 -14.82 3.11
CA THR A 131 -12.10 -16.08 3.80
C THR A 131 -12.55 -15.87 5.25
N LEU A 132 -12.15 -14.75 5.84
CA LEU A 132 -12.64 -14.27 7.13
C LEU A 132 -13.22 -12.86 6.98
N PRO A 133 -14.22 -12.45 7.81
CA PRO A 133 -14.61 -11.06 7.91
C PRO A 133 -13.39 -10.19 8.19
N ARG A 134 -13.17 -9.15 7.37
CA ARG A 134 -11.97 -8.30 7.51
C ARG A 134 -11.97 -7.62 8.87
N LEU A 135 -10.82 -7.62 9.52
CA LEU A 135 -10.60 -6.95 10.80
C LEU A 135 -9.49 -5.92 10.66
N GLY A 136 -9.83 -4.64 10.79
CA GLY A 136 -8.86 -3.55 10.93
C GLY A 136 -8.75 -3.13 12.39
N ILE A 137 -7.54 -3.04 12.93
CA ILE A 137 -7.29 -2.52 14.28
C ILE A 137 -6.25 -1.40 14.17
N VAL A 138 -6.60 -0.22 14.67
CA VAL A 138 -5.68 0.92 14.73
C VAL A 138 -5.43 1.30 16.19
N ILE A 139 -4.15 1.32 16.56
CA ILE A 139 -3.68 1.66 17.90
C ILE A 139 -3.01 3.03 17.81
N LEU A 140 -3.55 3.99 18.54
CA LEU A 140 -2.94 5.29 18.75
C LEU A 140 -2.00 5.12 19.95
N ALA A 141 -0.67 5.05 19.74
CA ALA A 141 0.23 4.72 20.84
C ALA A 141 0.28 5.77 21.94
N THR A 142 0.86 5.37 23.07
CA THR A 142 0.92 6.10 24.34
C THR A 142 1.38 7.56 24.14
N GLY A 143 0.66 8.48 24.79
CA GLY A 143 0.95 9.91 24.79
C GLY A 143 0.34 10.61 26.01
N PRO A 144 0.65 11.90 26.24
CA PRO A 144 0.09 12.65 27.34
C PRO A 144 -1.42 12.82 27.19
N ALA A 145 -2.11 13.07 28.31
CA ALA A 145 -3.53 13.44 28.30
C ALA A 145 -3.77 14.60 27.33
N PHE A 146 -4.75 14.45 26.45
CA PHE A 146 -4.94 15.31 25.30
C PHE A 146 -6.35 15.90 25.25
N THR A 147 -6.47 17.15 24.79
CA THR A 147 -7.72 17.92 24.76
C THR A 147 -8.46 17.84 23.42
N TYR A 148 -7.84 17.27 22.38
CA TYR A 148 -8.49 17.05 21.09
C TYR A 148 -9.52 15.92 21.18
N PRO A 149 -10.74 16.12 20.65
CA PRO A 149 -11.77 15.08 20.64
C PRO A 149 -11.41 13.98 19.63
N LEU A 150 -10.91 12.85 20.13
CA LEU A 150 -10.60 11.67 19.32
C LEU A 150 -11.84 11.10 18.62
N PHE A 151 -11.56 10.38 17.54
CA PHE A 151 -12.49 9.62 16.72
C PHE A 151 -13.57 10.46 16.03
N ARG A 152 -13.39 11.78 15.90
CA ARG A 152 -14.43 12.70 15.40
C ARG A 152 -15.06 12.24 14.08
N LYS A 153 -14.25 11.72 13.15
CA LYS A 153 -14.71 11.22 11.85
C LYS A 153 -15.25 9.78 11.90
N LEU A 154 -14.86 8.99 12.89
CA LEU A 154 -15.31 7.59 13.06
C LEU A 154 -16.57 7.47 13.92
N LYS A 155 -16.80 8.42 14.85
CA LYS A 155 -17.96 8.47 15.76
C LYS A 155 -19.31 8.25 15.07
N PRO A 156 -19.62 8.90 13.94
CA PRO A 156 -20.90 8.67 13.25
C PRO A 156 -21.10 7.24 12.74
N HIS A 157 -20.03 6.45 12.65
CA HIS A 157 -20.04 5.11 12.06
C HIS A 157 -19.97 3.99 13.09
N GLY A 158 -19.65 4.28 14.36
CA GLY A 158 -19.37 3.25 15.37
C GLY A 158 -19.96 3.52 16.75
N LEU A 159 -19.68 2.60 17.65
CA LEU A 159 -19.96 2.69 19.08
C LEU A 159 -18.68 3.12 19.80
N THR A 160 -18.74 4.25 20.51
CA THR A 160 -17.62 4.76 21.31
C THR A 160 -17.65 4.17 22.72
N PHE A 161 -16.51 3.74 23.24
CA PHE A 161 -16.35 3.25 24.60
C PHE A 161 -15.46 4.22 25.39
N THR A 162 -15.90 4.63 26.57
CA THR A 162 -15.18 5.63 27.39
C THR A 162 -14.57 5.06 28.67
N HIS A 163 -14.83 3.80 29.00
CA HIS A 163 -14.32 3.11 30.19
C HIS A 163 -13.66 1.76 29.85
N ILE A 164 -12.77 1.77 28.84
CA ILE A 164 -11.92 0.61 28.54
C ILE A 164 -10.86 0.42 29.63
N GLN A 165 -10.67 -0.82 30.07
CA GLN A 165 -9.55 -1.20 30.92
C GLN A 165 -8.33 -1.48 30.03
N PRO A 166 -7.28 -0.64 30.07
CA PRO A 166 -6.19 -0.70 29.08
C PRO A 166 -5.13 -1.78 29.36
N ALA A 167 -5.13 -2.37 30.57
CA ALA A 167 -4.14 -3.35 30.98
C ALA A 167 -4.04 -4.51 29.98
N GLU A 168 -2.81 -4.85 29.58
CA GLU A 168 -2.52 -5.93 28.62
C GLU A 168 -3.19 -5.75 27.24
N GLY A 169 -3.55 -4.51 26.90
CA GLY A 169 -4.31 -4.22 25.68
C GLY A 169 -3.59 -4.62 24.39
N LEU A 170 -2.33 -4.21 24.24
CA LEU A 170 -1.53 -4.52 23.06
C LEU A 170 -1.30 -6.03 22.90
N SER A 171 -0.89 -6.73 23.96
CA SER A 171 -0.68 -8.17 23.93
C SER A 171 -1.97 -8.92 23.60
N THR A 172 -3.11 -8.47 24.12
CA THR A 172 -4.42 -9.04 23.81
C THR A 172 -4.79 -8.87 22.33
N ILE A 173 -4.59 -7.68 21.77
CA ILE A 173 -4.84 -7.39 20.35
C ILE A 173 -3.95 -8.26 19.45
N LEU A 174 -2.66 -8.32 19.74
CA LEU A 174 -1.70 -9.09 18.95
C LEU A 174 -1.94 -10.60 19.05
N ALA A 175 -2.34 -11.09 20.22
CA ALA A 175 -2.73 -12.49 20.39
C ALA A 175 -3.97 -12.84 19.55
N GLU A 176 -4.98 -11.97 19.53
CA GLU A 176 -6.18 -12.18 18.71
C GLU A 176 -5.87 -12.11 17.20
N ALA A 177 -5.04 -11.16 16.78
CA ALA A 177 -4.59 -11.08 15.38
C ALA A 177 -3.81 -12.34 14.96
N SER A 178 -2.93 -12.83 15.83
CA SER A 178 -2.16 -14.06 15.59
C SER A 178 -3.07 -15.31 15.57
N ARG A 179 -4.08 -15.36 16.45
CA ARG A 179 -5.09 -16.44 16.48
C ARG A 179 -5.89 -16.50 15.17
N ARG A 180 -6.17 -15.35 14.55
CA ARG A 180 -6.83 -15.29 13.23
C ARG A 180 -5.91 -15.70 12.09
N ALA A 181 -4.60 -15.57 12.24
CA ALA A 181 -3.59 -15.84 11.23
C ALA A 181 -3.16 -17.31 11.14
N THR A 182 -4.03 -18.26 11.49
CA THR A 182 -3.70 -19.70 11.49
C THR A 182 -3.57 -20.30 10.09
N SER A 183 -4.00 -19.61 9.04
CA SER A 183 -3.75 -20.01 7.65
C SER A 183 -2.30 -19.74 7.24
N GLN A 184 -1.70 -20.64 6.46
CA GLN A 184 -0.34 -20.45 5.91
C GLN A 184 -0.26 -19.49 4.71
N ASP A 185 -1.38 -18.86 4.33
CA ASP A 185 -1.41 -17.96 3.18
C ASP A 185 -0.60 -16.69 3.47
N PRO A 186 0.50 -16.45 2.73
CA PRO A 186 1.37 -15.33 3.00
C PRO A 186 0.62 -14.01 2.74
N PHE A 187 0.95 -12.98 3.50
CA PHE A 187 0.44 -11.62 3.29
C PHE A 187 -1.08 -11.43 3.49
N ARG A 188 -1.80 -12.34 4.16
CA ARG A 188 -3.21 -12.11 4.54
C ARG A 188 -3.38 -11.36 5.86
N HIS A 189 -2.43 -11.50 6.77
CA HIS A 189 -2.48 -10.92 8.11
C HIS A 189 -1.23 -10.07 8.34
N TRP A 190 -1.41 -8.82 8.74
CA TRP A 190 -0.33 -7.83 8.81
C TRP A 190 -0.28 -7.14 10.15
N TYR A 191 0.94 -6.84 10.58
CA TYR A 191 1.22 -5.93 11.68
C TYR A 191 2.16 -4.83 11.21
N ILE A 192 1.68 -3.59 11.27
CA ILE A 192 2.42 -2.40 10.86
C ILE A 192 2.66 -1.52 12.10
N ASP A 193 3.92 -1.22 12.40
CA ASP A 193 4.30 -0.50 13.62
C ASP A 193 5.25 0.69 13.33
N GLY A 194 5.05 1.80 14.03
CA GLY A 194 5.99 2.92 14.05
C GLY A 194 7.20 2.70 14.97
N ALA A 195 7.15 1.71 15.86
CA ALA A 195 8.18 1.29 16.81
C ALA A 195 8.68 -0.13 16.49
N PRO A 196 9.66 -0.67 17.22
CA PRO A 196 10.13 -2.05 17.00
C PRO A 196 8.98 -3.05 17.09
N THR A 197 9.00 -4.04 16.20
CA THR A 197 7.91 -5.04 16.13
C THR A 197 7.89 -5.92 17.38
N HIS A 198 6.69 -6.19 17.86
CA HIS A 198 6.44 -7.26 18.82
C HIS A 198 6.45 -8.64 18.14
N PRO A 199 6.79 -9.72 18.87
CA PRO A 199 6.63 -11.08 18.38
C PRO A 199 5.17 -11.34 17.99
N THR A 200 4.94 -11.61 16.72
CA THR A 200 3.61 -11.75 16.14
C THR A 200 3.60 -12.98 15.21
N PRO A 201 3.47 -14.20 15.77
CA PRO A 201 3.44 -15.41 14.98
C PRO A 201 2.41 -15.30 13.85
N HIS A 202 2.81 -15.69 12.65
CA HIS A 202 1.96 -15.74 11.45
C HIS A 202 1.48 -14.37 10.90
N LEU A 203 1.79 -13.25 11.54
CA LEU A 203 1.58 -11.93 10.93
C LEU A 203 2.79 -11.57 10.07
N THR A 204 2.54 -10.85 8.98
CA THR A 204 3.59 -10.19 8.20
C THR A 204 3.96 -8.88 8.90
N PRO A 205 5.18 -8.76 9.46
CA PRO A 205 5.56 -7.57 10.19
C PRO A 205 6.20 -6.52 9.28
N VAL A 206 5.81 -5.26 9.45
CA VAL A 206 6.48 -4.10 8.84
C VAL A 206 6.64 -3.02 9.90
N SER A 207 7.86 -2.58 10.15
CA SER A 207 8.13 -1.56 11.18
C SER A 207 9.07 -0.48 10.72
N TYR A 208 8.75 0.75 11.09
CA TYR A 208 9.60 1.91 10.88
C TYR A 208 10.96 1.78 11.58
N ALA A 209 10.95 1.25 12.81
CA ALA A 209 12.17 1.03 13.60
C ALA A 209 12.99 -0.14 13.05
N ASN A 210 12.37 -1.25 12.64
CA ASN A 210 13.11 -2.36 12.05
C ASN A 210 13.74 -2.00 10.69
N LEU A 211 13.19 -0.98 9.99
CA LEU A 211 13.74 -0.44 8.75
C LEU A 211 14.76 0.70 8.97
N GLU A 212 15.23 0.92 10.19
CA GLU A 212 16.20 2.00 10.49
C GLU A 212 17.43 1.96 9.58
N ARG A 213 18.06 0.80 9.43
CA ARG A 213 19.26 0.67 8.58
C ARG A 213 18.96 0.93 7.10
N PRO A 214 17.95 0.29 6.45
CA PRO A 214 17.54 0.65 5.09
C PRO A 214 17.22 2.13 4.91
N ARG A 215 16.50 2.75 5.87
CA ARG A 215 16.20 4.18 5.84
C ARG A 215 17.47 5.03 5.88
N ALA A 216 18.39 4.73 6.79
CA ALA A 216 19.66 5.46 6.91
C ALA A 216 20.51 5.35 5.63
N THR A 217 20.62 4.16 5.05
CA THR A 217 21.34 3.94 3.78
C THR A 217 20.67 4.70 2.63
N LEU A 218 19.35 4.71 2.55
CA LEU A 218 18.62 5.46 1.55
C LEU A 218 18.85 6.97 1.70
N LEU A 219 18.71 7.51 2.91
CA LEU A 219 18.93 8.94 3.19
C LEU A 219 20.36 9.37 2.84
N GLN A 220 21.37 8.55 3.16
CA GLN A 220 22.76 8.83 2.80
C GLN A 220 22.97 8.90 1.28
N ARG A 221 22.33 8.02 0.51
CA ARG A 221 22.36 8.06 -0.96
C ARG A 221 21.70 9.33 -1.50
N ILE A 222 20.54 9.72 -0.96
CA ILE A 222 19.83 10.95 -1.34
C ILE A 222 20.72 12.17 -1.05
N GLN A 223 21.30 12.25 0.16
CA GLN A 223 22.22 13.32 0.56
C GLN A 223 23.42 13.44 -0.38
N THR A 224 24.06 12.31 -0.69
CA THR A 224 25.24 12.27 -1.57
C THR A 224 24.87 12.80 -2.96
N SER A 225 23.69 12.44 -3.44
CA SER A 225 23.19 12.85 -4.75
C SER A 225 22.77 14.32 -4.81
N ILE A 226 22.25 14.88 -3.72
CA ILE A 226 21.97 16.32 -3.61
C ILE A 226 23.27 17.12 -3.50
N ALA A 227 24.26 16.61 -2.76
CA ALA A 227 25.54 17.29 -2.53
C ALA A 227 26.38 17.46 -3.80
N THR A 228 26.17 16.67 -4.86
CA THR A 228 26.83 16.87 -6.16
C THR A 228 26.30 18.10 -6.93
N GLY A 229 25.29 18.79 -6.41
CA GLY A 229 24.78 20.06 -6.96
C GLY A 229 24.09 19.98 -8.33
N SER A 230 23.97 18.78 -8.89
CA SER A 230 23.53 18.52 -10.27
C SER A 230 22.21 17.76 -10.37
N MET A 231 21.60 17.40 -9.24
CA MET A 231 20.40 16.56 -9.20
C MET A 231 19.14 17.37 -8.89
N GLY A 232 18.27 17.54 -9.88
CA GLY A 232 16.93 18.05 -9.68
C GLY A 232 15.94 16.98 -9.18
N PRO A 233 14.67 17.35 -8.93
CA PRO A 233 13.64 16.42 -8.45
C PRO A 233 13.38 15.24 -9.39
N GLU A 234 13.46 15.43 -10.71
CA GLU A 234 13.22 14.38 -11.70
C GLU A 234 14.39 13.38 -11.78
N GLU A 235 15.62 13.85 -11.66
CA GLU A 235 16.79 12.98 -11.57
C GLU A 235 16.76 12.17 -10.27
N LEU A 236 16.36 12.77 -9.14
CA LEU A 236 16.19 12.04 -7.89
C LEU A 236 15.09 10.98 -8.00
N ARG A 237 13.94 11.31 -8.61
CA ARG A 237 12.86 10.35 -8.89
C ARG A 237 13.37 9.19 -9.75
N THR A 238 14.15 9.49 -10.79
CA THR A 238 14.75 8.48 -11.66
C THR A 238 15.75 7.59 -10.93
N LEU A 239 16.56 8.17 -10.04
CA LEU A 239 17.49 7.43 -9.19
C LEU A 239 16.74 6.46 -8.26
N LEU A 240 15.71 6.95 -7.55
CA LEU A 240 14.91 6.14 -6.63
C LEU A 240 14.18 5.01 -7.35
N ALA A 241 13.67 5.25 -8.56
CA ALA A 241 13.00 4.25 -9.37
C ALA A 241 13.91 3.10 -9.87
N ARG A 242 15.24 3.29 -9.82
CA ARG A 242 16.22 2.28 -10.25
C ARG A 242 16.84 1.48 -9.10
N LEU A 243 16.59 1.89 -7.86
CA LEU A 243 17.10 1.18 -6.69
C LEU A 243 16.47 -0.21 -6.59
N LYS A 244 17.29 -1.17 -6.16
CA LYS A 244 16.87 -2.52 -5.77
C LYS A 244 16.91 -2.65 -4.24
N PRO A 245 16.18 -3.60 -3.65
CA PRO A 245 16.20 -3.81 -2.20
C PRO A 245 17.62 -3.98 -1.64
N SER A 246 18.48 -4.70 -2.36
CA SER A 246 19.88 -4.91 -2.00
C SER A 246 20.70 -3.63 -1.89
N ASP A 247 20.35 -2.57 -2.62
CA ASP A 247 21.07 -1.29 -2.60
C ASP A 247 20.93 -0.55 -1.27
N ILE A 248 19.90 -0.92 -0.48
CA ILE A 248 19.63 -0.40 0.86
C ILE A 248 19.70 -1.50 1.94
N GLY A 249 20.31 -2.64 1.63
CA GLY A 249 20.56 -3.72 2.59
C GLY A 249 19.34 -4.58 2.91
N LEU A 250 18.33 -4.59 2.04
CA LEU A 250 17.24 -5.55 2.08
C LEU A 250 17.54 -6.74 1.15
N ASP A 251 16.92 -7.87 1.44
CA ASP A 251 16.87 -9.08 0.62
C ASP A 251 15.94 -8.93 -0.60
N ASP A 252 16.01 -9.85 -1.57
CA ASP A 252 15.22 -9.78 -2.81
C ASP A 252 13.90 -10.56 -2.72
N THR A 253 13.04 -10.18 -1.78
CA THR A 253 11.74 -10.83 -1.54
C THR A 253 10.57 -9.90 -1.88
N PRO A 254 9.34 -10.42 -2.11
CA PRO A 254 8.16 -9.57 -2.29
C PRO A 254 7.93 -8.60 -1.13
N LEU A 255 8.22 -9.01 0.12
CA LEU A 255 8.12 -8.13 1.28
C LEU A 255 9.15 -7.00 1.22
N SER A 256 10.37 -7.31 0.82
CA SER A 256 11.47 -6.35 0.73
C SER A 256 11.24 -5.33 -0.39
N HIS A 257 10.67 -5.75 -1.52
CA HIS A 257 10.19 -4.84 -2.57
C HIS A 257 9.02 -3.97 -2.10
N PHE A 258 8.08 -4.54 -1.31
CA PHE A 258 7.04 -3.76 -0.67
C PHE A 258 7.65 -2.70 0.27
N GLN A 259 8.55 -3.08 1.18
CA GLN A 259 9.23 -2.16 2.10
C GLN A 259 10.04 -1.08 1.36
N MET A 260 10.76 -1.45 0.30
CA MET A 260 11.47 -0.48 -0.55
C MET A 260 10.50 0.54 -1.15
N SER A 261 9.37 0.11 -1.72
CA SER A 261 8.37 1.02 -2.28
C SER A 261 7.79 1.98 -1.22
N LEU A 262 7.62 1.53 0.03
CA LEU A 262 7.21 2.42 1.11
C LEU A 262 8.22 3.57 1.31
N LEU A 263 9.51 3.24 1.22
CA LEU A 263 10.61 4.18 1.44
C LEU A 263 10.98 5.01 0.20
N THR A 264 10.59 4.62 -1.01
CA THR A 264 10.95 5.38 -2.23
C THR A 264 9.79 6.15 -2.84
N GLU A 265 8.56 5.69 -2.63
CA GLU A 265 7.35 6.29 -3.22
C GLU A 265 6.53 7.10 -2.19
N GLY A 266 6.71 6.79 -0.90
CA GLY A 266 6.06 7.53 0.18
C GLY A 266 6.83 8.81 0.54
N ALA A 267 6.17 9.96 0.41
CA ALA A 267 6.75 11.22 0.87
C ALA A 267 6.87 11.22 2.41
N GLY A 268 8.10 11.41 2.94
CA GLY A 268 8.34 11.54 4.37
C GLY A 268 8.35 10.23 5.17
N THR A 269 8.15 9.08 4.53
CA THR A 269 8.18 7.75 5.17
C THR A 269 9.57 7.34 5.66
N GLN A 270 10.61 8.04 5.19
CA GLN A 270 11.99 7.85 5.61
C GLN A 270 12.27 8.59 6.94
N ILE A 271 11.44 9.58 7.29
CA ILE A 271 11.71 10.59 8.32
C ILE A 271 10.70 10.52 9.48
N PHE A 272 9.41 10.30 9.17
CA PHE A 272 8.35 10.33 10.18
C PHE A 272 7.66 8.96 10.31
N ALA A 273 7.65 8.43 11.53
CA ALA A 273 6.99 7.17 11.86
C ALA A 273 5.49 7.20 11.56
N THR A 274 4.78 8.30 11.85
CA THR A 274 3.34 8.40 11.58
C THR A 274 3.02 8.38 10.08
N THR A 275 3.81 9.11 9.27
CA THR A 275 3.69 9.08 7.81
C THR A 275 4.02 7.70 7.24
N PHE A 276 5.07 7.05 7.76
CA PHE A 276 5.40 5.67 7.40
C PHE A 276 4.24 4.73 7.67
N VAL A 277 3.69 4.73 8.90
CA VAL A 277 2.60 3.84 9.30
C VAL A 277 1.34 4.08 8.47
N GLN A 278 0.97 5.35 8.25
CA GLN A 278 -0.17 5.70 7.40
C GLN A 278 0.00 5.23 5.96
N TRP A 279 1.17 5.48 5.36
CA TRP A 279 1.47 5.06 4.00
C TRP A 279 1.51 3.53 3.86
N ALA A 280 2.17 2.86 4.81
CA ALA A 280 2.26 1.41 4.87
C ALA A 280 0.88 0.76 4.99
N ALA A 281 -0.02 1.29 5.85
CA ALA A 281 -1.39 0.80 5.96
C ALA A 281 -2.16 0.96 4.65
N ARG A 282 -2.06 2.12 3.99
CA ARG A 282 -2.70 2.37 2.69
C ARG A 282 -2.20 1.41 1.62
N GLU A 283 -0.88 1.25 1.48
CA GLU A 283 -0.29 0.38 0.47
C GLU A 283 -0.55 -1.10 0.79
N CYS A 284 -0.56 -1.49 2.06
CA CYS A 284 -0.96 -2.84 2.48
C CYS A 284 -2.41 -3.14 2.06
N VAL A 285 -3.36 -2.24 2.34
CA VAL A 285 -4.76 -2.42 1.94
C VAL A 285 -4.89 -2.50 0.41
N ARG A 286 -4.21 -1.61 -0.31
CA ARG A 286 -4.27 -1.55 -1.79
C ARG A 286 -3.66 -2.78 -2.47
N ARG A 287 -2.52 -3.27 -1.96
CA ARG A 287 -1.68 -4.27 -2.64
C ARG A 287 -1.86 -5.67 -2.07
N ALA A 288 -1.98 -5.81 -0.75
CA ALA A 288 -2.12 -7.10 -0.08
C ALA A 288 -3.59 -7.51 0.12
N GLN A 289 -4.52 -6.53 0.20
CA GLN A 289 -5.92 -6.74 0.53
C GLN A 289 -6.11 -7.64 1.78
N PRO A 290 -5.59 -7.23 2.96
CA PRO A 290 -5.48 -8.09 4.14
C PRO A 290 -6.83 -8.44 4.77
N GLU A 291 -6.90 -9.62 5.39
CA GLU A 291 -8.06 -10.05 6.21
C GLU A 291 -7.92 -9.60 7.66
N THR A 292 -6.70 -9.42 8.14
CA THR A 292 -6.42 -8.82 9.44
C THR A 292 -5.30 -7.81 9.27
N LEU A 293 -5.54 -6.58 9.70
CA LEU A 293 -4.57 -5.50 9.66
C LEU A 293 -4.52 -4.83 11.03
N VAL A 294 -3.39 -4.96 11.71
CA VAL A 294 -3.10 -4.22 12.94
C VAL A 294 -2.11 -3.11 12.60
N VAL A 295 -2.45 -1.88 12.93
CA VAL A 295 -1.66 -0.68 12.66
C VAL A 295 -1.41 0.04 13.97
N ARG A 296 -0.16 0.27 14.35
CA ARG A 296 0.21 0.98 15.57
C ARG A 296 1.03 2.21 15.23
N TYR A 297 0.49 3.38 15.57
CA TYR A 297 1.14 4.67 15.37
C TYR A 297 1.94 5.04 16.60
N THR A 298 3.23 5.36 16.45
CA THR A 298 4.07 5.84 17.56
C THR A 298 4.45 7.31 17.40
N PRO A 299 4.83 7.99 18.51
CA PRO A 299 5.21 9.41 18.46
C PRO A 299 6.31 9.66 17.42
N ARG A 300 6.06 10.64 16.54
CA ARG A 300 7.01 11.12 15.52
C ARG A 300 7.96 12.11 16.15
N GLN A 301 9.12 12.27 15.52
CA GLN A 301 10.01 13.39 15.83
C GLN A 301 9.36 14.74 15.49
N GLN A 302 9.70 15.77 16.26
CA GLN A 302 9.33 17.14 15.92
C GLN A 302 9.85 17.52 14.53
N ALA A 303 9.06 18.30 13.80
CA ALA A 303 9.47 18.78 12.48
C ALA A 303 10.67 19.72 12.60
N GLN A 304 11.65 19.52 11.72
CA GLN A 304 12.79 20.42 11.54
C GLN A 304 12.80 20.95 10.10
N THR A 305 13.76 21.80 9.76
CA THR A 305 13.94 22.22 8.37
C THR A 305 14.22 21.00 7.49
N MET A 306 13.77 21.04 6.22
CA MET A 306 13.97 19.92 5.30
C MET A 306 15.45 19.56 5.16
N ASN A 307 16.34 20.56 5.09
CA ASN A 307 17.78 20.33 5.08
C ASN A 307 18.26 19.58 6.32
N ALA A 308 17.85 19.99 7.53
CA ALA A 308 18.26 19.31 8.77
C ALA A 308 17.80 17.84 8.80
N MET A 309 16.55 17.58 8.38
CA MET A 309 16.00 16.22 8.34
C MET A 309 16.67 15.36 7.27
N LEU A 310 16.95 15.95 6.11
CA LEU A 310 17.62 15.25 5.02
C LEU A 310 19.09 15.00 5.33
N THR A 311 19.78 15.82 6.11
CA THR A 311 21.19 15.62 6.51
C THR A 311 21.37 14.71 7.74
N GLY A 312 20.28 14.15 8.28
CA GLY A 312 20.34 13.28 9.45
C GLY A 312 20.68 14.02 10.75
N ALA A 313 20.30 15.30 10.87
CA ALA A 313 20.44 16.03 12.12
C ALA A 313 19.66 15.31 13.23
N ALA A 314 20.20 15.37 14.45
CA ALA A 314 19.54 14.75 15.60
C ALA A 314 18.13 15.33 15.79
N PRO A 315 17.11 14.49 16.08
CA PRO A 315 15.79 14.97 16.42
C PRO A 315 15.83 15.95 17.60
N SER A 316 15.06 17.04 17.51
CA SER A 316 14.96 18.06 18.58
C SER A 316 14.02 17.65 19.71
N GLY A 317 13.26 16.56 19.52
CA GLY A 317 12.28 16.03 20.44
C GLY A 317 11.24 15.18 19.71
N ILE A 318 10.27 14.68 20.46
CA ILE A 318 9.08 14.00 19.94
C ILE A 318 7.88 14.96 19.94
N ASP A 319 6.92 14.71 19.06
CA ASP A 319 5.64 15.44 18.97
C ASP A 319 4.45 14.48 19.22
N PRO A 320 4.14 14.14 20.48
CA PRO A 320 3.04 13.23 20.80
C PRO A 320 1.67 13.78 20.36
N GLN A 321 1.48 15.10 20.43
CA GLN A 321 0.21 15.74 20.10
C GLN A 321 -0.07 15.69 18.60
N GLY A 322 0.89 16.11 17.77
CA GLY A 322 0.77 15.99 16.32
C GLY A 322 0.64 14.54 15.88
N SER A 323 1.37 13.62 16.53
CA SER A 323 1.23 12.19 16.24
C SER A 323 -0.15 11.63 16.53
N LEU A 324 -0.79 12.06 17.62
CA LEU A 324 -2.13 11.61 17.96
C LEU A 324 -3.17 12.12 16.95
N ILE A 325 -3.01 13.33 16.42
CA ILE A 325 -3.83 13.87 15.32
C ILE A 325 -3.61 13.07 14.03
N ASP A 326 -2.34 12.81 13.67
CA ASP A 326 -1.99 12.00 12.50
C ASP A 326 -2.62 10.60 12.60
N ALA A 327 -2.54 9.99 13.78
CA ALA A 327 -3.03 8.65 14.04
C ALA A 327 -4.57 8.57 14.04
N ASP A 328 -5.28 9.57 14.58
CA ASP A 328 -6.76 9.67 14.50
C ASP A 328 -7.24 9.79 13.05
N MET A 329 -6.57 10.63 12.26
CA MET A 329 -6.83 10.76 10.82
C MET A 329 -6.46 9.49 10.05
N GLY A 330 -5.34 8.87 10.42
CA GLY A 330 -4.85 7.61 9.88
C GLY A 330 -5.83 6.46 10.12
N ALA A 331 -6.43 6.40 11.30
CA ALA A 331 -7.49 5.44 11.63
C ALA A 331 -8.69 5.59 10.69
N PHE A 332 -9.15 6.82 10.48
CA PHE A 332 -10.24 7.10 9.55
C PHE A 332 -9.91 6.69 8.10
N TYR A 333 -8.72 7.02 7.60
CA TYR A 333 -8.31 6.64 6.25
C TYR A 333 -8.12 5.13 6.08
N THR A 334 -7.64 4.45 7.12
CA THR A 334 -7.50 2.99 7.12
C THR A 334 -8.88 2.33 7.02
N TRP A 335 -9.85 2.79 7.81
CA TRP A 335 -11.24 2.31 7.71
C TRP A 335 -11.84 2.55 6.33
N LEU A 336 -11.70 3.77 5.77
CA LEU A 336 -12.18 4.08 4.42
C LEU A 336 -11.55 3.19 3.35
N SER A 337 -10.26 2.88 3.49
CA SER A 337 -9.56 2.02 2.52
C SER A 337 -10.06 0.58 2.60
N LEU A 338 -10.26 0.05 3.82
CA LEU A 338 -10.81 -1.30 4.02
C LEU A 338 -12.26 -1.41 3.50
N ARG A 339 -13.06 -0.35 3.60
CA ARG A 339 -14.43 -0.28 3.05
C ARG A 339 -14.50 -0.38 1.52
N ARG A 340 -13.38 -0.21 0.81
CA ARG A 340 -13.32 -0.32 -0.66
C ARG A 340 -13.02 -1.73 -1.14
N LEU A 341 -12.68 -2.66 -0.24
CA LEU A 341 -12.37 -4.04 -0.60
C LEU A 341 -13.64 -4.91 -0.63
N SER A 342 -13.56 -6.05 -1.32
CA SER A 342 -14.58 -7.09 -1.24
C SER A 342 -14.85 -7.51 0.21
N GLY A 343 -16.13 -7.78 0.53
CA GLY A 343 -16.56 -8.14 1.89
C GLY A 343 -16.73 -6.95 2.85
N ALA A 344 -16.75 -5.71 2.36
CA ALA A 344 -16.89 -4.49 3.18
C ALA A 344 -18.17 -4.42 4.04
N ASP A 345 -19.24 -5.14 3.67
CA ASP A 345 -20.49 -5.21 4.45
C ASP A 345 -20.30 -5.95 5.77
N ASN A 346 -19.31 -6.85 5.84
CA ASN A 346 -18.92 -7.57 7.04
C ASN A 346 -17.61 -7.03 7.64
N LEU A 347 -17.16 -5.83 7.26
CA LEU A 347 -15.97 -5.21 7.81
C LEU A 347 -16.14 -4.94 9.31
N ARG A 348 -15.13 -5.30 10.07
CA ARG A 348 -15.02 -5.04 11.50
C ARG A 348 -13.79 -4.16 11.74
N PHE A 349 -13.95 -3.14 12.56
CA PHE A 349 -12.93 -2.13 12.77
C PHE A 349 -12.88 -1.70 14.23
N LEU A 350 -11.69 -1.66 14.80
CA LEU A 350 -11.41 -1.20 16.15
C LEU A 350 -10.35 -0.10 16.09
N VAL A 351 -10.60 1.00 16.80
CA VAL A 351 -9.56 1.98 17.11
C VAL A 351 -9.46 2.13 18.63
N TRP A 352 -8.24 2.13 19.16
CA TRP A 352 -7.97 2.23 20.59
C TRP A 352 -6.85 3.23 20.86
N HIS A 353 -7.03 4.07 21.89
CA HIS A 353 -5.98 4.92 22.42
C HIS A 353 -5.19 4.14 23.46
N GLU A 354 -3.97 3.72 23.12
CA GLU A 354 -3.11 2.87 23.93
C GLU A 354 -2.93 3.45 25.33
N ASP A 355 -3.02 2.59 26.35
CA ASP A 355 -2.98 2.94 27.78
C ASP A 355 -4.10 3.87 28.28
N HIS A 356 -5.10 4.16 27.44
CA HIS A 356 -6.25 5.01 27.79
C HIS A 356 -7.57 4.24 27.72
N ALA A 357 -8.58 4.82 28.38
CA ALA A 357 -9.91 4.24 28.52
C ALA A 357 -10.83 4.45 27.29
N GLN A 358 -10.30 4.94 26.17
CA GLN A 358 -11.09 5.29 24.99
C GLN A 358 -10.83 4.34 23.82
N ALA A 359 -11.91 3.79 23.28
CA ALA A 359 -11.90 3.04 22.03
C ALA A 359 -13.16 3.34 21.21
N LEU A 360 -13.15 2.96 19.94
CA LEU A 360 -14.34 2.95 19.10
C LEU A 360 -14.34 1.69 18.24
N ALA A 361 -15.50 1.05 18.15
CA ALA A 361 -15.72 -0.12 17.31
C ALA A 361 -16.77 0.14 16.23
N ILE A 362 -16.54 -0.40 15.04
CA ILE A 362 -17.47 -0.43 13.92
C ILE A 362 -17.59 -1.89 13.48
N GLY A 363 -18.82 -2.37 13.27
CA GLY A 363 -19.04 -3.71 12.77
C GLY A 363 -20.52 -4.04 12.67
N PRO A 364 -20.87 -5.16 12.02
CA PRO A 364 -22.25 -5.63 11.94
C PRO A 364 -22.84 -5.81 13.34
N GLY A 365 -24.03 -5.25 13.57
CA GLY A 365 -24.75 -5.35 14.84
C GLY A 365 -24.36 -4.34 15.92
N LEU A 366 -23.35 -3.49 15.70
CA LEU A 366 -23.03 -2.41 16.62
C LEU A 366 -23.83 -1.13 16.31
N PRO A 367 -24.41 -0.45 17.31
CA PRO A 367 -25.18 0.77 17.09
C PRO A 367 -24.27 1.96 16.73
N SER A 368 -24.32 2.41 15.48
CA SER A 368 -23.55 3.56 14.99
C SER A 368 -23.97 4.88 15.65
N GLY A 369 -23.01 5.77 15.90
CA GLY A 369 -23.28 7.11 16.43
C GLY A 369 -23.60 7.15 17.92
N THR A 370 -23.32 6.07 18.66
CA THR A 370 -23.65 5.94 20.07
C THR A 370 -22.39 5.81 20.94
N SER A 371 -22.59 5.89 22.26
CA SER A 371 -21.52 5.75 23.25
C SER A 371 -21.96 4.80 24.36
N SER A 372 -21.00 4.05 24.91
CA SER A 372 -21.15 3.23 26.11
C SER A 372 -20.11 3.64 27.15
N ASP A 373 -20.57 3.84 28.37
CA ASP A 373 -19.78 4.08 29.57
C ASP A 373 -19.65 2.82 30.45
N SER A 374 -20.14 1.67 29.98
CA SER A 374 -19.99 0.42 30.72
C SER A 374 -18.52 -0.03 30.75
N PRO A 375 -17.94 -0.37 31.92
CA PRO A 375 -16.58 -0.87 32.00
C PRO A 375 -16.37 -2.13 31.16
N LEU A 376 -15.31 -2.15 30.34
CA LEU A 376 -15.03 -3.26 29.42
C LEU A 376 -13.53 -3.50 29.26
N THR A 377 -13.09 -4.75 29.19
CA THR A 377 -11.71 -5.09 28.83
C THR A 377 -11.52 -5.06 27.32
N LEU A 378 -10.29 -4.87 26.83
CA LEU A 378 -10.04 -5.02 25.38
C LEU A 378 -10.34 -6.43 24.87
N LYS A 379 -10.18 -7.47 25.69
CA LYS A 379 -10.57 -8.84 25.34
C LYS A 379 -12.07 -8.95 25.09
N ALA A 380 -12.88 -8.37 25.98
CA ALA A 380 -14.33 -8.37 25.82
C ALA A 380 -14.77 -7.51 24.62
N LEU A 381 -14.10 -6.36 24.40
CA LEU A 381 -14.33 -5.54 23.20
C LEU A 381 -14.01 -6.29 21.91
N LEU A 382 -12.89 -7.01 21.85
CA LEU A 382 -12.53 -7.84 20.70
C LEU A 382 -13.60 -8.91 20.44
N GLY A 383 -14.16 -9.53 21.48
CA GLY A 383 -15.28 -10.48 21.33
C GLY A 383 -16.56 -9.88 20.73
N LEU A 384 -16.71 -8.55 20.69
CA LEU A 384 -17.80 -7.87 19.98
C LEU A 384 -17.48 -7.64 18.49
N VAL A 385 -16.20 -7.67 18.11
CA VAL A 385 -15.72 -7.34 16.75
C VAL A 385 -14.93 -8.46 16.08
N THR A 386 -14.75 -9.63 16.69
CA THR A 386 -14.10 -10.83 16.09
C THR A 386 -14.99 -12.05 16.21
#